data_AF-A0A7M7LPL8-F1
#
_entry.id   AF-A0A7M7LPL8-F1
#
_cell.length_a   1.000
_cell.length_b   1.000
_cell.length_c   1.000
_cell.angle_alpha   90.00
_cell.angle_beta   90.00
_cell.angle_gamma   90.00
#
_symmetry.space_group_name_H-M   'P 1'
#
loop_
_entity.id
_entity.type
_entity.pdbx_description
1 polymer ?
#
loop_
_entity_poly.entity_id
_entity_poly.type
_entity_poly.pdbx_seq_one_letter_code
_entity_poly.pdbx_strand_id
1 'polypeptide(L)'
;MSSTDALPQFSAVEDILTQATFHLKIGKHSFDVDVSICREKLTYRSVNGAKLKGESIAFTDIVGCRSIGGGVGQQSSTDSGDGVPRKKELNHKLKLSEKSACLQIFAYKYNKNPNAGGVRRRVELNFVTDEFETQKENASLVEKWRLIILALLQGVEFSSVDDLTESLIPPPPHYLVCINPFSGKEKAVQLFKEQAKPIFEEAGITFKEIITERRGHGTEIAMNLDLKEYNGVIIVSGDGLFYEFINGFGQRRDREEAFKMPLGILPGGSGNALCSAVLVNRGEQVLKNMACHAAVAIVKGKVNPKDMVQIQTQNETVLSFLSVAWGILADIDIESERFRFLGATRFQAQAVQRIMFLRKNPGRLSFLPIKDESKYHHLWGAEDKKRDSSSGISIQESQQIETNIGAKMGDSRSSSANQNANASSSEEGTSNAMGEVHADDLAMPSLSDPVPPNWTVIQGDFVCVLITIVSHISNDFMSHPGRSMDEGIIMVQYMDETTTRWKLINTFDKYMTGEYLKQDFVKARVVKAFRLEPLNTKEGILTVDGEQVKFGPIQGMLTPSKCHCII
;
A
#
# COMPACT_ATOMS: atom_id res chain seq x y z
N MET A 1 45.50 19.33 -16.61
CA MET A 1 46.12 19.35 -15.27
C MET A 1 45.23 18.56 -14.32
N SER A 2 45.81 17.94 -13.31
CA SER A 2 45.20 16.88 -12.49
C SER A 2 44.25 17.37 -11.40
N SER A 3 43.14 16.67 -11.22
CA SER A 3 42.43 16.54 -9.94
C SER A 3 41.83 15.13 -9.87
N THR A 4 42.58 14.22 -9.25
CA THR A 4 42.16 12.84 -8.97
C THR A 4 41.45 12.80 -7.62
N ASP A 5 40.14 13.00 -7.62
CA ASP A 5 39.33 12.70 -6.44
C ASP A 5 39.12 11.18 -6.35
N ALA A 6 39.95 10.55 -5.54
CA ALA A 6 39.82 9.14 -5.20
C ALA A 6 38.56 8.93 -4.34
N LEU A 7 37.57 8.23 -4.89
CA LEU A 7 36.46 7.69 -4.10
C LEU A 7 37.02 6.86 -2.94
N PRO A 8 36.52 7.02 -1.70
CA PRO A 8 37.02 6.26 -0.57
C PRO A 8 36.67 4.77 -0.75
N GLN A 9 37.70 3.93 -0.90
CA GLN A 9 37.55 2.48 -0.80
C GLN A 9 37.26 2.08 0.65
N PHE A 10 36.00 2.19 1.06
CA PHE A 10 35.51 1.48 2.24
C PHE A 10 35.37 -0.01 1.92
N SER A 11 36.47 -0.76 2.04
CA SER A 11 36.39 -2.18 2.30
C SER A 11 36.00 -2.40 3.75
N ALA A 12 34.72 -2.17 4.07
CA ALA A 12 34.17 -2.59 5.35
C ALA A 12 34.35 -4.11 5.45
N VAL A 13 35.05 -4.57 6.49
CA VAL A 13 34.96 -5.97 6.90
C VAL A 13 33.51 -6.17 7.34
N GLU A 14 32.78 -7.04 6.66
CA GLU A 14 31.41 -7.36 7.09
C GLU A 14 31.47 -8.00 8.47
N ASP A 15 30.81 -7.40 9.47
CA ASP A 15 30.73 -7.97 10.81
C ASP A 15 29.98 -9.32 10.78
N ILE A 16 30.76 -10.40 10.78
CA ILE A 16 30.27 -11.77 10.83
C ILE A 16 29.76 -12.04 12.25
N LEU A 17 28.46 -12.30 12.36
CA LEU A 17 27.79 -12.65 13.62
C LEU A 17 28.02 -14.12 14.00
N THR A 18 28.08 -15.00 13.00
CA THR A 18 28.39 -16.42 13.17
C THR A 18 28.89 -17.04 11.87
N GLN A 19 29.72 -18.07 11.98
CA GLN A 19 30.19 -18.89 10.86
C GLN A 19 30.39 -20.35 11.30
N ALA A 20 30.10 -21.29 10.41
CA ALA A 20 30.30 -22.73 10.62
C ALA A 20 30.27 -23.47 9.27
N THR A 21 30.85 -24.68 9.22
CA THR A 21 30.79 -25.54 8.04
C THR A 21 29.54 -26.42 8.10
N PHE A 22 28.85 -26.57 6.97
CA PHE A 22 27.65 -27.40 6.84
C PHE A 22 27.69 -28.23 5.54
N HIS A 23 26.95 -29.34 5.51
CA HIS A 23 26.64 -30.10 4.31
C HIS A 23 25.36 -29.55 3.66
N LEU A 24 25.49 -28.68 2.66
CA LEU A 24 24.36 -28.16 1.89
C LEU A 24 23.79 -29.23 0.96
N LYS A 25 22.53 -29.64 1.20
CA LYS A 25 21.80 -30.60 0.36
C LYS A 25 21.06 -29.89 -0.78
N ILE A 26 21.39 -30.25 -2.02
CA ILE A 26 20.70 -29.76 -3.23
C ILE A 26 20.23 -30.96 -4.06
N GLY A 27 18.94 -31.27 -3.97
CA GLY A 27 18.35 -32.44 -4.64
C GLY A 27 18.97 -33.75 -4.13
N LYS A 28 19.74 -34.43 -4.97
CA LYS A 28 20.48 -35.67 -4.61
C LYS A 28 21.94 -35.41 -4.19
N HIS A 29 22.44 -34.19 -4.33
CA HIS A 29 23.83 -33.82 -4.09
C HIS A 29 24.03 -33.20 -2.70
N SER A 30 25.23 -33.36 -2.17
CA SER A 30 25.69 -32.79 -0.90
C SER A 30 26.99 -32.03 -1.18
N PHE A 31 27.11 -30.82 -0.67
CA PHE A 31 28.31 -30.00 -0.83
C PHE A 31 28.74 -29.47 0.54
N ASP A 32 30.01 -29.62 0.85
CA ASP A 32 30.59 -29.06 2.07
C ASP A 32 30.80 -27.56 1.82
N VAL A 33 30.18 -26.75 2.67
CA VAL A 33 30.15 -25.30 2.53
C VAL A 33 30.46 -24.62 3.85
N ASP A 34 31.31 -23.60 3.80
CA ASP A 34 31.45 -22.64 4.87
C ASP A 34 30.31 -21.64 4.75
N VAL A 35 29.52 -21.52 5.81
CA VAL A 35 28.36 -20.62 5.89
C VAL A 35 28.68 -19.52 6.89
N SER A 36 28.29 -18.29 6.57
CA SER A 36 28.37 -17.16 7.49
C SER A 36 27.11 -16.31 7.45
N ILE A 37 26.81 -15.63 8.56
CA ILE A 37 25.74 -14.66 8.68
C ILE A 37 26.34 -13.32 9.12
N CYS A 38 26.02 -12.26 8.40
CA CYS A 38 26.12 -10.88 8.85
C CYS A 38 24.70 -10.27 8.93
N ARG A 39 24.55 -9.02 9.39
CA ARG A 39 23.21 -8.40 9.57
C ARG A 39 22.40 -8.28 8.28
N GLU A 40 23.04 -8.18 7.12
CA GLU A 40 22.35 -7.95 5.83
C GLU A 40 22.01 -9.24 5.06
N LYS A 41 22.83 -10.28 5.20
CA LYS A 41 22.72 -11.51 4.39
C LYS A 41 23.37 -12.72 5.06
N LEU A 42 22.93 -13.89 4.61
CA LEU A 42 23.64 -15.16 4.76
C LEU A 42 24.51 -15.37 3.52
N THR A 43 25.74 -15.88 3.69
CA THR A 43 26.60 -16.33 2.59
C THR A 43 27.02 -17.78 2.79
N TYR A 44 27.28 -18.50 1.70
CA TYR A 44 27.80 -19.87 1.73
C TYR A 44 28.70 -20.13 0.54
N ARG A 45 29.87 -20.75 0.76
CA ARG A 45 30.86 -21.05 -0.29
C ARG A 45 31.34 -22.49 -0.16
N SER A 46 31.63 -23.18 -1.26
CA SER A 46 32.15 -24.54 -1.17
C SER A 46 33.58 -24.57 -0.65
N VAL A 47 33.82 -25.40 0.37
CA VAL A 47 35.16 -25.66 0.95
C VAL A 47 36.13 -26.13 -0.14
N ASN A 48 35.65 -26.95 -1.08
CA ASN A 48 36.45 -27.53 -2.16
C ASN A 48 36.53 -26.64 -3.41
N GLY A 49 36.18 -25.35 -3.31
CA GLY A 49 36.22 -24.39 -4.42
C GLY A 49 35.20 -24.63 -5.55
N ALA A 50 34.25 -25.54 -5.37
CA ALA A 50 33.18 -25.78 -6.35
C ALA A 50 32.25 -24.57 -6.42
N LYS A 51 32.09 -23.97 -7.61
CA LYS A 51 31.25 -22.80 -7.82
C LYS A 51 29.78 -23.15 -7.65
N LEU A 52 29.14 -22.65 -6.59
CA LEU A 52 27.74 -22.90 -6.29
C LEU A 52 26.86 -21.79 -6.88
N LYS A 53 25.60 -22.11 -7.19
CA LYS A 53 24.65 -21.11 -7.68
C LYS A 53 24.03 -20.38 -6.50
N GLY A 54 24.30 -19.08 -6.39
CA GLY A 54 23.59 -18.18 -5.49
C GLY A 54 24.10 -18.15 -4.05
N GLU A 55 25.43 -18.23 -3.88
CA GLU A 55 26.29 -18.19 -2.67
C GLU A 55 26.01 -17.08 -1.63
N SER A 56 24.94 -16.29 -1.81
CA SER A 56 24.41 -15.40 -0.78
C SER A 56 22.88 -15.25 -0.92
N ILE A 57 22.19 -15.06 0.22
CA ILE A 57 20.77 -14.70 0.30
C ILE A 57 20.64 -13.52 1.28
N ALA A 58 20.10 -12.40 0.82
CA ALA A 58 19.80 -11.26 1.68
C ALA A 58 18.63 -11.56 2.63
N PHE A 59 18.67 -11.02 3.86
CA PHE A 59 17.56 -11.18 4.81
C PHE A 59 16.25 -10.57 4.32
N THR A 60 16.30 -9.64 3.36
CA THR A 60 15.11 -9.11 2.65
C THR A 60 14.37 -10.17 1.81
N ASP A 61 15.04 -11.25 1.39
CA ASP A 61 14.44 -12.35 0.62
C ASP A 61 14.10 -13.58 1.47
N ILE A 62 14.75 -13.81 2.62
CA ILE A 62 14.44 -14.92 3.54
C ILE A 62 13.07 -14.66 4.19
N VAL A 63 12.16 -15.65 4.20
CA VAL A 63 10.83 -15.53 4.84
C VAL A 63 10.75 -16.26 6.18
N GLY A 64 11.57 -17.30 6.38
CA GLY A 64 11.60 -18.06 7.63
C GLY A 64 12.63 -19.19 7.60
N CYS A 65 12.77 -19.88 8.73
CA CYS A 65 13.68 -21.01 8.90
C CYS A 65 13.12 -22.01 9.93
N ARG A 66 13.60 -23.26 9.87
CA ARG A 66 13.19 -24.35 10.76
C ARG A 66 14.38 -25.21 11.17
N SER A 67 14.33 -25.70 12.40
CA SER A 67 15.28 -26.67 12.98
C SER A 67 14.71 -28.09 12.84
N ILE A 68 15.49 -29.01 12.27
CA ILE A 68 15.09 -30.40 12.02
C ILE A 68 16.17 -31.30 12.64
N GLY A 69 15.97 -31.74 13.89
CA GLY A 69 16.98 -32.58 14.55
C GLY A 69 16.73 -32.94 16.02
N GLY A 70 15.83 -32.28 16.74
CA GLY A 70 15.60 -32.58 18.17
C GLY A 70 14.78 -33.84 18.44
N GLY A 71 15.18 -34.63 19.45
CA GLY A 71 14.32 -35.62 20.10
C GLY A 71 13.17 -34.97 20.88
N VAL A 72 12.09 -35.74 21.09
CA VAL A 72 10.88 -35.48 21.91
C VAL A 72 10.95 -34.22 22.80
N GLY A 73 10.25 -33.12 22.44
CA GLY A 73 10.31 -31.91 23.30
C GLY A 73 9.58 -30.64 22.86
N GLN A 74 8.97 -30.54 21.67
CA GLN A 74 8.07 -29.44 21.32
C GLN A 74 6.93 -29.96 20.44
N GLN A 75 5.72 -30.03 21.01
CA GLN A 75 4.50 -29.96 20.22
C GLN A 75 4.25 -28.49 19.89
N SER A 76 4.61 -28.05 18.68
CA SER A 76 3.99 -26.85 18.12
C SER A 76 2.53 -27.19 17.83
N SER A 77 1.64 -26.87 18.77
CA SER A 77 0.23 -27.19 18.72
C SER A 77 -0.53 -26.28 17.75
N THR A 78 -0.37 -26.55 16.45
CA THR A 78 -1.32 -26.13 15.41
C THR A 78 -1.52 -27.31 14.47
N ASP A 79 -2.62 -28.04 14.68
CA ASP A 79 -3.10 -29.08 13.78
C ASP A 79 -3.75 -28.39 12.55
N SER A 80 -2.91 -27.96 11.61
CA SER A 80 -3.34 -27.37 10.34
C SER A 80 -3.10 -28.37 9.21
N GLY A 81 -4.18 -28.98 8.72
CA GLY A 81 -4.15 -29.97 7.64
C GLY A 81 -3.62 -29.42 6.31
N ASP A 82 -3.12 -30.34 5.49
CA ASP A 82 -2.73 -30.16 4.08
C ASP A 82 -1.63 -29.13 3.76
N GLY A 83 -0.37 -29.43 4.13
CA GLY A 83 0.79 -28.73 3.56
C GLY A 83 2.17 -29.24 4.00
N VAL A 84 2.38 -29.43 5.30
CA VAL A 84 3.72 -29.68 5.86
C VAL A 84 4.08 -31.18 5.86
N PRO A 85 5.20 -31.61 5.22
CA PRO A 85 5.65 -33.00 5.27
C PRO A 85 5.92 -33.47 6.70
N ARG A 86 5.55 -34.70 7.03
CA ARG A 86 5.79 -35.25 8.37
C ARG A 86 7.29 -35.32 8.65
N LYS A 87 7.71 -35.11 9.90
CA LYS A 87 9.13 -35.15 10.32
C LYS A 87 9.90 -36.39 9.81
N LYS A 88 9.25 -37.56 9.78
CA LYS A 88 9.81 -38.80 9.21
C LYS A 88 10.05 -38.73 7.68
N GLU A 89 9.12 -38.14 6.93
CA GLU A 89 9.24 -37.95 5.48
C GLU A 89 10.35 -36.94 5.15
N LEU A 90 10.46 -35.87 5.94
CA LEU A 90 11.49 -34.84 5.77
C LEU A 90 12.90 -35.40 6.07
N ASN A 91 13.06 -36.16 7.16
CA ASN A 91 14.32 -36.86 7.47
C ASN A 91 14.73 -37.82 6.33
N HIS A 92 13.78 -38.59 5.78
CA HIS A 92 14.04 -39.51 4.67
C HIS A 92 14.39 -38.75 3.38
N LYS A 93 13.69 -37.66 3.05
CA LYS A 93 13.96 -36.79 1.90
C LYS A 93 15.36 -36.16 1.96
N LEU A 94 15.80 -35.74 3.14
CA LEU A 94 17.10 -35.10 3.38
C LEU A 94 18.25 -36.08 3.66
N LYS A 95 17.93 -37.37 3.87
CA LYS A 95 18.88 -38.43 4.25
C LYS A 95 19.70 -38.09 5.50
N LEU A 96 19.03 -37.63 6.55
CA LEU A 96 19.67 -37.33 7.84
C LEU A 96 20.08 -38.65 8.54
N SER A 97 21.27 -38.68 9.13
CA SER A 97 21.67 -39.76 10.05
C SER A 97 21.03 -39.56 11.43
N GLU A 98 21.13 -40.56 12.32
CA GLU A 98 20.58 -40.46 13.67
C GLU A 98 21.22 -39.34 14.51
N LYS A 99 22.48 -38.99 14.25
CA LYS A 99 23.17 -37.87 14.91
C LYS A 99 23.00 -36.53 14.18
N SER A 100 22.51 -36.51 12.95
CA SER A 100 22.45 -35.29 12.14
C SER A 100 21.33 -34.34 12.57
N ALA A 101 21.57 -33.04 12.44
CA ALA A 101 20.54 -32.00 12.47
C ALA A 101 20.58 -31.18 11.17
N CYS A 102 19.48 -30.50 10.84
CA CYS A 102 19.38 -29.68 9.65
C CYS A 102 18.70 -28.34 9.93
N LEU A 103 19.37 -27.25 9.52
CA LEU A 103 18.79 -25.92 9.38
C LEU A 103 18.19 -25.79 7.98
N GLN A 104 16.86 -25.69 7.93
CA GLN A 104 16.12 -25.41 6.69
C GLN A 104 15.79 -23.92 6.62
N ILE A 105 16.08 -23.27 5.49
CA ILE A 105 15.84 -21.84 5.26
C ILE A 105 15.01 -21.66 3.99
N PHE A 106 13.95 -20.85 4.10
CA PHE A 106 13.04 -20.52 3.02
C PHE A 106 13.26 -19.07 2.58
N ALA A 107 13.44 -18.85 1.28
CA ALA A 107 13.66 -17.52 0.71
C ALA A 107 12.96 -17.36 -0.65
N TYR A 108 12.58 -16.13 -1.00
CA TYR A 108 11.84 -15.80 -2.20
C TYR A 108 12.57 -14.74 -3.03
N LYS A 109 13.72 -15.14 -3.60
CA LYS A 109 14.66 -14.22 -4.28
C LYS A 109 14.00 -13.39 -5.37
N TYR A 110 14.10 -12.07 -5.26
CA TYR A 110 13.62 -11.13 -6.28
C TYR A 110 14.59 -11.06 -7.47
N ASN A 111 14.18 -11.58 -8.62
CA ASN A 111 14.94 -11.49 -9.87
C ASN A 111 14.44 -10.31 -10.68
N LYS A 112 15.08 -9.14 -10.56
CA LYS A 112 14.73 -7.94 -11.35
C LYS A 112 15.14 -8.14 -12.82
N ASN A 113 14.18 -8.08 -13.74
CA ASN A 113 14.45 -7.91 -15.17
C ASN A 113 13.99 -6.51 -15.60
N PRO A 114 14.89 -5.62 -16.06
CA PRO A 114 14.54 -4.25 -16.47
C PRO A 114 13.42 -4.17 -17.53
N ASN A 115 13.33 -5.17 -18.42
CA ASN A 115 12.43 -5.12 -19.58
C ASN A 115 11.14 -5.94 -19.39
N ALA A 116 11.06 -6.79 -18.37
CA ALA A 116 9.98 -7.76 -18.18
C ALA A 116 9.40 -7.78 -16.76
N GLY A 117 9.75 -6.79 -15.95
CA GLY A 117 9.43 -6.72 -14.52
C GLY A 117 10.21 -7.74 -13.69
N GLY A 118 10.12 -7.61 -12.37
CA GLY A 118 10.71 -8.57 -11.45
C GLY A 118 9.84 -9.81 -11.23
N VAL A 119 10.48 -10.90 -10.82
CA VAL A 119 9.84 -12.18 -10.46
C VAL A 119 10.49 -12.73 -9.20
N ARG A 120 9.70 -12.90 -8.12
CA ARG A 120 10.15 -13.67 -6.94
C ARG A 120 10.13 -15.17 -7.23
N ARG A 121 11.17 -15.88 -6.78
CA ARG A 121 11.29 -17.34 -6.91
C ARG A 121 11.68 -17.96 -5.58
N ARG A 122 10.94 -18.99 -5.16
CA ARG A 122 11.26 -19.79 -3.97
C ARG A 122 12.63 -20.45 -4.12
N VAL A 123 13.41 -20.39 -3.05
CA VAL A 123 14.70 -21.04 -2.82
C VAL A 123 14.61 -21.69 -1.44
N GLU A 124 14.96 -22.97 -1.38
CA GLU A 124 15.02 -23.74 -0.14
C GLU A 124 16.47 -24.18 0.05
N LEU A 125 17.09 -23.77 1.15
CA LEU A 125 18.42 -24.24 1.55
C LEU A 125 18.26 -25.21 2.71
N ASN A 126 18.99 -26.32 2.64
CA ASN A 126 19.00 -27.36 3.67
C ASN A 126 20.45 -27.58 4.10
N PHE A 127 20.86 -26.93 5.18
CA PHE A 127 22.20 -27.02 5.75
C PHE A 127 22.19 -28.11 6.82
N VAL A 128 22.84 -29.25 6.53
CA VAL A 128 22.92 -30.39 7.45
C VAL A 128 24.24 -30.34 8.19
N THR A 129 24.23 -30.63 9.49
CA THR A 129 25.44 -30.85 10.30
C THR A 129 25.35 -32.18 11.04
N ASP A 130 26.48 -32.87 11.09
CA ASP A 130 26.75 -34.02 11.94
C ASP A 130 28.18 -33.96 12.49
N GLU A 131 28.70 -32.74 12.67
CA GLU A 131 30.03 -32.42 13.20
C GLU A 131 30.27 -33.04 14.58
N PHE A 132 29.28 -32.94 15.47
CA PHE A 132 29.35 -33.47 16.83
C PHE A 132 28.94 -34.94 16.90
N GLU A 133 29.44 -35.64 17.93
CA GLU A 133 29.10 -37.06 18.17
C GLU A 133 27.62 -37.25 18.49
N THR A 134 27.02 -36.34 19.26
CA THR A 134 25.62 -36.48 19.69
C THR A 134 24.64 -35.67 18.83
N GLN A 135 23.45 -36.23 18.63
CA GLN A 135 22.31 -35.53 18.03
C GLN A 135 21.97 -34.22 18.76
N LYS A 136 22.16 -34.19 20.08
CA LYS A 136 21.81 -33.04 20.93
C LYS A 136 22.69 -31.83 20.64
N GLU A 137 23.99 -32.02 20.42
CA GLU A 137 24.94 -30.96 20.10
C GLU A 137 24.70 -30.42 18.68
N ASN A 138 24.54 -31.31 17.70
CA ASN A 138 24.19 -30.91 16.32
C ASN A 138 22.85 -30.13 16.28
N ALA A 139 21.84 -30.56 17.05
CA ALA A 139 20.59 -29.84 17.18
C ALA A 139 20.76 -28.48 17.87
N SER A 140 21.60 -28.39 18.91
CA SER A 140 21.91 -27.13 19.59
C SER A 140 22.60 -26.11 18.69
N LEU A 141 23.50 -26.55 17.80
CA LEU A 141 24.11 -25.70 16.78
C LEU A 141 23.04 -25.16 15.81
N VAL A 142 22.24 -26.04 15.22
CA VAL A 142 21.15 -25.66 14.30
C VAL A 142 20.16 -24.70 14.96
N GLU A 143 19.86 -24.91 16.25
CA GLU A 143 18.92 -24.10 17.00
C GLU A 143 19.45 -22.68 17.24
N LYS A 144 20.71 -22.53 17.64
CA LYS A 144 21.38 -21.22 17.73
C LYS A 144 21.32 -20.46 16.40
N TRP A 145 21.57 -21.14 15.28
CA TRP A 145 21.45 -20.54 13.94
C TRP A 145 20.01 -20.16 13.58
N ARG A 146 19.01 -20.95 13.97
CA ARG A 146 17.58 -20.61 13.81
C ARG A 146 17.24 -19.33 14.56
N LEU A 147 17.65 -19.20 15.82
CA LEU A 147 17.41 -18.01 16.65
C LEU A 147 18.07 -16.75 16.06
N ILE A 148 19.32 -16.83 15.60
CA ILE A 148 20.01 -15.71 14.92
C ILE A 148 19.22 -15.25 13.69
N ILE A 149 18.75 -16.18 12.86
CA ILE A 149 17.96 -15.86 11.66
C ILE A 149 16.62 -15.22 12.03
N LEU A 150 15.91 -15.74 13.04
CA LEU A 150 14.63 -15.17 13.47
C LEU A 150 14.80 -13.79 14.10
N ALA A 151 15.83 -13.57 14.92
CA ALA A 151 16.15 -12.26 15.47
C ALA A 151 16.37 -11.22 14.36
N LEU A 152 17.18 -11.55 13.34
CA LEU A 152 17.43 -10.68 12.19
C LEU A 152 16.21 -10.46 11.31
N LEU A 153 15.33 -11.47 11.15
CA LEU A 153 14.08 -11.33 10.39
C LEU A 153 13.05 -10.45 11.08
N GLN A 154 12.98 -10.49 12.41
CA GLN A 154 12.03 -9.76 13.23
C GLN A 154 12.56 -8.42 13.77
N GLY A 155 13.83 -8.08 13.49
CA GLY A 155 14.44 -6.83 13.94
C GLY A 155 14.78 -6.79 15.44
N VAL A 156 14.96 -7.94 16.07
CA VAL A 156 15.38 -8.05 17.47
C VAL A 156 16.83 -7.57 17.59
N GLU A 157 17.08 -6.60 18.46
CA GLU A 157 18.43 -6.13 18.78
C GLU A 157 19.11 -7.06 19.78
N PHE A 158 20.39 -7.37 19.53
CA PHE A 158 21.24 -8.17 20.41
C PHE A 158 22.71 -7.75 20.24
N SER A 159 23.47 -7.84 21.34
CA SER A 159 24.90 -7.50 21.40
C SER A 159 25.79 -8.70 21.10
N SER A 160 25.51 -9.87 21.70
CA SER A 160 26.13 -11.15 21.32
C SER A 160 25.08 -12.14 20.79
N VAL A 161 25.52 -13.05 19.92
CA VAL A 161 24.73 -14.22 19.49
C VAL A 161 24.60 -15.28 20.59
N ASP A 162 25.39 -15.18 21.67
CA ASP A 162 25.31 -16.06 22.84
C ASP A 162 24.18 -15.65 23.80
N ASP A 163 23.72 -14.41 23.74
CA ASP A 163 22.63 -13.89 24.57
C ASP A 163 21.24 -14.31 24.03
N LEU A 164 21.19 -14.80 22.79
CA LEU A 164 19.93 -15.14 22.10
C LEU A 164 19.28 -16.40 22.66
N THR A 165 18.04 -16.26 23.10
CA THR A 165 17.18 -17.35 23.58
C THR A 165 15.79 -17.26 22.93
N GLU A 166 15.01 -18.34 22.99
CA GLU A 166 13.62 -18.37 22.46
C GLU A 166 12.77 -17.22 23.01
N SER A 167 12.95 -16.86 24.29
CA SER A 167 12.15 -15.82 24.95
C SER A 167 12.41 -14.40 24.45
N LEU A 168 13.50 -14.18 23.71
CA LEU A 168 13.79 -12.91 23.04
C LEU A 168 13.20 -12.82 21.63
N ILE A 169 12.73 -13.95 21.07
CA ILE A 169 12.08 -13.98 19.76
C ILE A 169 10.58 -13.73 19.96
N PRO A 170 10.01 -12.66 19.37
CA PRO A 170 8.57 -12.43 19.44
C PRO A 170 7.79 -13.62 18.83
N PRO A 171 6.59 -13.94 19.37
CA PRO A 171 5.75 -14.96 18.79
C PRO A 171 5.35 -14.57 17.35
N PRO A 172 5.23 -15.53 16.43
CA PRO A 172 4.75 -15.24 15.08
C PRO A 172 3.37 -14.57 15.11
N PRO A 173 3.10 -13.61 14.19
CA PRO A 173 1.83 -12.89 14.20
C PRO A 173 0.66 -13.84 13.89
N HIS A 174 -0.49 -13.53 14.49
CA HIS A 174 -1.78 -14.14 14.19
C HIS A 174 -2.63 -13.18 13.34
N TYR A 175 -3.04 -13.60 12.15
CA TYR A 175 -3.84 -12.76 11.24
C TYR A 175 -5.24 -13.30 10.98
N LEU A 176 -6.18 -12.40 10.73
CA LEU A 176 -7.44 -12.76 10.09
C LEU A 176 -7.25 -12.71 8.57
N VAL A 177 -7.50 -13.79 7.84
CA VAL A 177 -7.44 -13.83 6.37
C VAL A 177 -8.87 -13.80 5.82
N CYS A 178 -9.26 -12.68 5.20
CA CYS A 178 -10.58 -12.50 4.59
C CYS A 178 -10.50 -12.60 3.06
N ILE A 179 -11.19 -13.59 2.49
CA ILE A 179 -11.12 -13.93 1.06
C ILE A 179 -12.48 -13.69 0.41
N ASN A 180 -12.53 -12.88 -0.65
CA ASN A 180 -13.71 -12.82 -1.52
C ASN A 180 -13.62 -13.93 -2.59
N PRO A 181 -14.46 -14.98 -2.54
CA PRO A 181 -14.33 -16.12 -3.43
C PRO A 181 -14.62 -15.76 -4.89
N PHE A 182 -15.40 -14.70 -5.17
CA PHE A 182 -15.78 -14.27 -6.51
C PHE A 182 -14.75 -13.32 -7.17
N SER A 183 -13.64 -13.01 -6.49
CA SER A 183 -12.59 -12.16 -7.03
C SER A 183 -11.69 -12.92 -8.04
N GLY A 184 -11.25 -12.21 -9.08
CA GLY A 184 -10.20 -12.71 -10.00
C GLY A 184 -10.63 -13.86 -10.92
N LYS A 185 -11.90 -13.87 -11.36
CA LYS A 185 -12.55 -15.02 -12.04
C LYS A 185 -12.65 -16.26 -11.12
N GLU A 186 -13.06 -16.02 -9.89
CA GLU A 186 -13.27 -17.04 -8.85
C GLU A 186 -11.98 -17.77 -8.41
N LYS A 187 -10.82 -17.10 -8.58
CA LYS A 187 -9.49 -17.68 -8.29
C LYS A 187 -8.86 -17.20 -7.00
N ALA A 188 -9.48 -16.27 -6.25
CA ALA A 188 -8.89 -15.71 -5.04
C ALA A 188 -8.56 -16.77 -3.97
N VAL A 189 -9.45 -17.75 -3.75
CA VAL A 189 -9.21 -18.88 -2.82
C VAL A 189 -8.02 -19.74 -3.28
N GLN A 190 -7.97 -20.08 -4.57
CA GLN A 190 -6.86 -20.85 -5.15
C GLN A 190 -5.54 -20.09 -5.08
N LEU A 191 -5.57 -18.78 -5.40
CA LEU A 191 -4.41 -17.88 -5.33
C LEU A 191 -3.86 -17.79 -3.89
N PHE A 192 -4.71 -17.69 -2.88
CA PHE A 192 -4.28 -17.77 -1.49
C PHE A 192 -3.63 -19.12 -1.18
N LYS A 193 -4.34 -20.23 -1.45
CA LYS A 193 -3.89 -21.60 -1.16
C LYS A 193 -2.57 -21.97 -1.84
N GLU A 194 -2.35 -21.55 -3.08
CA GLU A 194 -1.19 -21.95 -3.88
C GLU A 194 0.00 -20.98 -3.80
N GLN A 195 -0.23 -19.68 -3.56
CA GLN A 195 0.82 -18.65 -3.68
C GLN A 195 1.13 -17.86 -2.41
N ALA A 196 0.22 -17.80 -1.43
CA ALA A 196 0.41 -17.01 -0.21
C ALA A 196 0.49 -17.88 1.04
N LYS A 197 -0.47 -18.81 1.22
CA LYS A 197 -0.54 -19.73 2.37
C LYS A 197 0.78 -20.49 2.63
N PRO A 198 1.47 -21.08 1.62
CA PRO A 198 2.76 -21.73 1.84
C PRO A 198 3.85 -20.78 2.35
N ILE A 199 3.81 -19.50 1.94
CA ILE A 199 4.79 -18.48 2.37
C ILE A 199 4.55 -18.11 3.84
N PHE A 200 3.29 -17.99 4.25
CA PHE A 200 2.91 -17.74 5.64
C PHE A 200 3.29 -18.91 6.54
N GLU A 201 3.03 -20.15 6.11
CA GLU A 201 3.45 -21.37 6.81
C GLU A 201 4.99 -21.47 6.93
N GLU A 202 5.74 -21.14 5.88
CA GLU A 202 7.21 -21.11 5.89
C GLU A 202 7.78 -20.03 6.83
N ALA A 203 7.06 -18.92 7.00
CA ALA A 203 7.37 -17.86 7.96
C ALA A 203 6.86 -18.16 9.40
N GLY A 204 6.09 -19.23 9.61
CA GLY A 204 5.48 -19.56 10.90
C GLY A 204 4.27 -18.70 11.28
N ILE A 205 3.77 -17.87 10.36
CA ILE A 205 2.60 -17.00 10.57
C ILE A 205 1.36 -17.87 10.72
N THR A 206 0.57 -17.58 11.76
CA THR A 206 -0.70 -18.27 12.01
C THR A 206 -1.86 -17.40 11.55
N PHE A 207 -2.98 -18.01 11.17
CA PHE A 207 -4.14 -17.25 10.73
C PHE A 207 -5.46 -18.03 10.81
N LYS A 208 -6.56 -17.28 10.81
CA LYS A 208 -7.93 -17.76 10.69
C LYS A 208 -8.48 -17.37 9.32
N GLU A 209 -9.00 -18.32 8.55
CA GLU A 209 -9.59 -18.04 7.23
C GLU A 209 -11.09 -17.73 7.37
N ILE A 210 -11.56 -16.63 6.76
CA ILE A 210 -12.98 -16.31 6.55
C ILE A 210 -13.21 -16.06 5.06
N ILE A 211 -14.20 -16.76 4.48
CA ILE A 211 -14.67 -16.55 3.12
C ILE A 211 -15.86 -15.58 3.18
N THR A 212 -15.82 -14.48 2.43
CA THR A 212 -16.95 -13.55 2.37
C THR A 212 -18.03 -14.07 1.42
N GLU A 213 -19.29 -13.77 1.75
CA GLU A 213 -20.46 -14.40 1.11
C GLU A 213 -21.23 -13.46 0.17
N ARG A 214 -21.17 -12.16 0.45
CA ARG A 214 -21.98 -11.11 -0.20
C ARG A 214 -21.31 -9.74 -0.07
N ARG A 215 -21.73 -8.78 -0.89
CA ARG A 215 -21.36 -7.36 -0.74
C ARG A 215 -21.77 -6.87 0.66
N GLY A 216 -20.87 -6.14 1.32
CA GLY A 216 -21.05 -5.64 2.69
C GLY A 216 -20.65 -6.62 3.80
N HIS A 217 -20.37 -7.89 3.51
CA HIS A 217 -19.93 -8.83 4.55
C HIS A 217 -18.53 -8.44 5.09
N GLY A 218 -17.65 -7.84 4.28
CA GLY A 218 -16.39 -7.27 4.77
C GLY A 218 -16.61 -6.12 5.75
N THR A 219 -17.61 -5.26 5.47
CA THR A 219 -18.03 -4.16 6.35
C THR A 219 -18.52 -4.70 7.69
N GLU A 220 -19.38 -5.71 7.67
CA GLU A 220 -19.91 -6.37 8.87
C GLU A 220 -18.80 -7.04 9.70
N ILE A 221 -17.83 -7.72 9.06
CA ILE A 221 -16.67 -8.32 9.75
C ILE A 221 -15.85 -7.21 10.42
N ALA A 222 -15.52 -6.14 9.70
CA ALA A 222 -14.72 -5.04 10.22
C ALA A 222 -15.40 -4.32 11.40
N MET A 223 -16.71 -4.09 11.32
CA MET A 223 -17.51 -3.50 12.40
C MET A 223 -17.51 -4.33 13.69
N ASN A 224 -17.47 -5.66 13.59
CA ASN A 224 -17.57 -6.58 14.73
C ASN A 224 -16.24 -7.24 15.13
N LEU A 225 -15.14 -6.92 14.45
CA LEU A 225 -13.81 -7.50 14.71
C LEU A 225 -13.34 -7.26 16.16
N ASP A 226 -12.87 -8.31 16.83
CA ASP A 226 -12.08 -8.15 18.05
C ASP A 226 -10.66 -7.68 17.66
N LEU A 227 -10.36 -6.43 17.99
CA LEU A 227 -9.07 -5.80 17.67
C LEU A 227 -7.89 -6.38 18.48
N LYS A 228 -8.15 -7.25 19.47
CA LYS A 228 -7.13 -7.91 20.29
C LYS A 228 -6.84 -9.35 19.89
N GLU A 229 -7.74 -9.99 19.12
CA GLU A 229 -7.57 -11.39 18.69
C GLU A 229 -6.48 -11.52 17.59
N TYR A 230 -6.26 -10.47 16.77
CA TYR A 230 -5.35 -10.50 15.63
C TYR A 230 -4.34 -9.35 15.64
N ASN A 231 -3.15 -9.60 15.08
CA ASN A 231 -2.13 -8.59 14.82
C ASN A 231 -2.35 -7.83 13.49
N GLY A 232 -3.37 -8.20 12.72
CA GLY A 232 -3.66 -7.64 11.40
C GLY A 232 -4.71 -8.44 10.63
N VAL A 233 -5.25 -7.86 9.57
CA VAL A 233 -6.17 -8.52 8.62
C VAL A 233 -5.54 -8.57 7.24
N ILE A 234 -5.51 -9.75 6.61
CA ILE A 234 -5.04 -9.96 5.25
C ILE A 234 -6.23 -10.12 4.32
N ILE A 235 -6.39 -9.20 3.39
CA ILE A 235 -7.51 -9.14 2.44
C ILE A 235 -7.10 -9.77 1.12
N VAL A 236 -7.79 -10.83 0.71
CA VAL A 236 -7.56 -11.55 -0.56
C VAL A 236 -8.70 -11.25 -1.53
N SER A 237 -8.55 -10.16 -2.28
CA SER A 237 -9.54 -9.65 -3.22
C SER A 237 -8.91 -8.62 -4.18
N GLY A 238 -9.73 -7.85 -4.88
CA GLY A 238 -9.32 -6.52 -5.35
C GLY A 238 -9.61 -5.45 -4.30
N ASP A 239 -9.50 -4.19 -4.74
CA ASP A 239 -9.62 -3.02 -3.87
C ASP A 239 -10.97 -2.90 -3.14
N GLY A 240 -12.08 -3.37 -3.73
CA GLY A 240 -13.43 -3.27 -3.14
C GLY A 240 -13.64 -3.98 -1.79
N LEU A 241 -12.93 -5.08 -1.48
CA LEU A 241 -13.03 -5.67 -0.14
C LEU A 241 -12.22 -4.85 0.89
N PHE A 242 -11.16 -4.16 0.45
CA PHE A 242 -10.43 -3.23 1.30
C PHE A 242 -11.28 -1.98 1.59
N TYR A 243 -12.05 -1.50 0.60
CA TYR A 243 -13.06 -0.44 0.77
C TYR A 243 -14.10 -0.79 1.85
N GLU A 244 -14.66 -2.01 1.79
CA GLU A 244 -15.61 -2.52 2.80
C GLU A 244 -14.99 -2.51 4.22
N PHE A 245 -13.75 -2.97 4.38
CA PHE A 245 -13.06 -2.97 5.68
C PHE A 245 -12.82 -1.56 6.24
N ILE A 246 -12.31 -0.63 5.42
CA ILE A 246 -12.06 0.75 5.84
C ILE A 246 -13.35 1.45 6.27
N ASN A 247 -14.43 1.30 5.49
CA ASN A 247 -15.71 1.91 5.81
C ASN A 247 -16.44 1.21 6.97
N GLY A 248 -16.20 -0.08 7.20
CA GLY A 248 -16.66 -0.80 8.39
C GLY A 248 -15.96 -0.33 9.66
N PHE A 249 -14.64 -0.14 9.64
CA PHE A 249 -13.91 0.49 10.76
C PHE A 249 -14.39 1.91 11.04
N GLY A 250 -14.67 2.71 10.00
CA GLY A 250 -15.20 4.07 10.14
C GLY A 250 -16.56 4.17 10.86
N GLN A 251 -17.36 3.09 10.84
CA GLN A 251 -18.66 3.00 11.51
C GLN A 251 -18.58 2.55 12.98
N ARG A 252 -17.39 2.18 13.47
CA ARG A 252 -17.21 1.73 14.86
C ARG A 252 -17.19 2.88 15.86
N ARG A 253 -17.53 2.58 17.13
CA ARG A 253 -17.38 3.52 18.25
C ARG A 253 -15.91 3.76 18.61
N ASP A 254 -15.10 2.71 18.53
CA ASP A 254 -13.65 2.67 18.75
C ASP A 254 -12.84 2.83 17.44
N ARG A 255 -13.40 3.55 16.45
CA ARG A 255 -12.81 3.70 15.11
C ARG A 255 -11.36 4.16 15.08
N GLU A 256 -10.94 4.99 16.03
CA GLU A 256 -9.55 5.47 16.12
C GLU A 256 -8.56 4.35 16.44
N GLU A 257 -8.98 3.34 17.21
CA GLU A 257 -8.20 2.14 17.47
C GLU A 257 -8.34 1.14 16.32
N ALA A 258 -9.53 1.03 15.72
CA ALA A 258 -9.76 0.18 14.55
C ALA A 258 -8.88 0.58 13.36
N PHE A 259 -8.64 1.87 13.12
CA PHE A 259 -7.72 2.31 12.05
C PHE A 259 -6.24 2.02 12.32
N LYS A 260 -5.85 1.66 13.56
CA LYS A 260 -4.51 1.16 13.87
C LYS A 260 -4.32 -0.32 13.52
N MET A 261 -5.41 -1.07 13.34
CA MET A 261 -5.36 -2.47 12.89
C MET A 261 -4.68 -2.56 11.51
N PRO A 262 -3.53 -3.23 11.38
CA PRO A 262 -2.84 -3.31 10.10
C PRO A 262 -3.61 -4.14 9.07
N LEU A 263 -3.75 -3.62 7.85
CA LEU A 263 -4.39 -4.29 6.73
C LEU A 263 -3.35 -4.65 5.65
N GLY A 264 -3.16 -5.95 5.40
CA GLY A 264 -2.41 -6.45 4.25
C GLY A 264 -3.34 -6.73 3.06
N ILE A 265 -2.84 -6.61 1.83
CA ILE A 265 -3.61 -6.95 0.61
C ILE A 265 -2.88 -7.98 -0.25
N LEU A 266 -3.61 -9.01 -0.68
CA LEU A 266 -3.20 -9.99 -1.68
C LEU A 266 -4.05 -9.80 -2.94
N PRO A 267 -3.45 -9.76 -4.15
CA PRO A 267 -4.09 -9.35 -5.40
C PRO A 267 -4.99 -10.45 -5.99
N GLY A 268 -6.11 -10.72 -5.33
CA GLY A 268 -7.15 -11.62 -5.80
C GLY A 268 -8.09 -10.99 -6.85
N GLY A 269 -7.98 -9.68 -7.11
CA GLY A 269 -8.91 -8.91 -7.93
C GLY A 269 -8.53 -8.78 -9.41
N SER A 270 -9.35 -8.03 -10.16
CA SER A 270 -9.03 -7.60 -11.53
C SER A 270 -8.39 -6.21 -11.56
N GLY A 271 -8.88 -5.27 -10.72
CA GLY A 271 -8.10 -4.14 -10.25
C GLY A 271 -7.41 -4.53 -8.95
N ASN A 272 -6.12 -4.23 -8.83
CA ASN A 272 -5.32 -4.44 -7.61
C ASN A 272 -4.45 -3.19 -7.39
N ALA A 273 -5.10 -2.02 -7.40
CA ALA A 273 -4.50 -0.71 -7.38
C ALA A 273 -3.62 -0.50 -6.15
N LEU A 274 -4.17 -0.80 -4.96
CA LEU A 274 -3.45 -0.69 -3.69
C LEU A 274 -2.25 -1.63 -3.65
N CYS A 275 -2.42 -2.88 -4.10
CA CYS A 275 -1.33 -3.86 -4.13
C CYS A 275 -0.17 -3.39 -5.03
N SER A 276 -0.49 -2.81 -6.20
CA SER A 276 0.51 -2.21 -7.08
C SER A 276 1.22 -1.02 -6.43
N ALA A 277 0.46 -0.12 -5.78
CA ALA A 277 1.01 1.04 -5.09
C ALA A 277 1.94 0.66 -3.92
N VAL A 278 1.56 -0.34 -3.14
CA VAL A 278 2.35 -0.92 -2.04
C VAL A 278 3.66 -1.54 -2.55
N LEU A 279 3.59 -2.38 -3.59
CA LEU A 279 4.76 -3.07 -4.11
C LEU A 279 5.75 -2.14 -4.80
N VAL A 280 5.26 -1.13 -5.54
CA VAL A 280 6.15 -0.11 -6.14
C VAL A 280 6.80 0.79 -5.06
N ASN A 281 6.12 1.08 -3.95
CA ASN A 281 6.72 1.77 -2.81
C ASN A 281 7.88 0.97 -2.17
N ARG A 282 7.88 -0.36 -2.27
CA ARG A 282 9.03 -1.22 -1.89
C ARG A 282 10.16 -1.27 -2.92
N GLY A 283 10.02 -0.60 -4.06
CA GLY A 283 10.95 -0.70 -5.18
C GLY A 283 10.77 -1.97 -6.04
N GLU A 284 9.67 -2.71 -5.86
CA GLU A 284 9.36 -3.91 -6.65
C GLU A 284 8.49 -3.53 -7.87
N GLN A 285 9.02 -3.72 -9.07
CA GLN A 285 8.27 -3.55 -10.32
C GLN A 285 7.62 -4.88 -10.71
N VAL A 286 6.34 -5.04 -10.36
CA VAL A 286 5.70 -6.36 -10.35
C VAL A 286 4.77 -6.56 -11.54
N LEU A 287 5.31 -7.16 -12.60
CA LEU A 287 4.53 -7.54 -13.79
C LEU A 287 4.06 -9.01 -13.77
N LYS A 288 4.51 -9.82 -12.80
CA LYS A 288 4.22 -11.26 -12.69
C LYS A 288 4.09 -11.67 -11.23
N ASN A 289 3.45 -12.82 -10.99
CA ASN A 289 3.27 -13.50 -9.69
C ASN A 289 3.03 -12.58 -8.47
N MET A 290 2.22 -11.52 -8.65
CA MET A 290 2.07 -10.42 -7.69
C MET A 290 1.64 -10.88 -6.28
N ALA A 291 0.90 -11.99 -6.16
CA ALA A 291 0.55 -12.59 -4.88
C ALA A 291 1.75 -13.08 -4.07
N CYS A 292 2.78 -13.63 -4.73
CA CYS A 292 4.04 -14.03 -4.10
C CYS A 292 4.83 -12.81 -3.62
N HIS A 293 4.82 -11.71 -4.38
CA HIS A 293 5.42 -10.44 -3.96
C HIS A 293 4.70 -9.87 -2.73
N ALA A 294 3.37 -9.76 -2.78
CA ALA A 294 2.54 -9.26 -1.70
C ALA A 294 2.61 -10.13 -0.43
N ALA A 295 2.67 -11.46 -0.55
CA ALA A 295 2.83 -12.35 0.59
C ALA A 295 4.21 -12.22 1.26
N VAL A 296 5.30 -12.08 0.50
CA VAL A 296 6.64 -11.81 1.05
C VAL A 296 6.69 -10.43 1.73
N ALA A 297 6.02 -9.43 1.13
CA ALA A 297 5.77 -8.12 1.73
C ALA A 297 5.10 -8.25 3.12
N ILE A 298 3.95 -8.92 3.20
CA ILE A 298 3.21 -9.18 4.44
C ILE A 298 4.06 -9.91 5.48
N VAL A 299 4.88 -10.89 5.08
CA VAL A 299 5.81 -11.59 5.99
C VAL A 299 6.86 -10.65 6.60
N LYS A 300 7.26 -9.59 5.90
CA LYS A 300 8.16 -8.57 6.45
C LYS A 300 7.49 -7.64 7.47
N GLY A 301 6.16 -7.69 7.59
CA GLY A 301 5.42 -7.06 8.68
C GLY A 301 5.61 -5.55 8.81
N LYS A 302 6.13 -4.84 7.80
CA LYS A 302 6.40 -3.40 7.92
C LYS A 302 5.10 -2.63 7.77
N VAL A 303 4.49 -2.33 8.91
CA VAL A 303 3.30 -1.48 8.96
C VAL A 303 3.68 -0.06 8.60
N ASN A 304 3.03 0.50 7.58
CA ASN A 304 3.19 1.90 7.18
C ASN A 304 1.82 2.60 7.25
N PRO A 305 1.79 3.86 7.72
CA PRO A 305 0.57 4.66 7.63
C PRO A 305 0.21 4.92 6.17
N LYS A 306 -1.07 5.19 5.94
CA LYS A 306 -1.63 5.52 4.64
C LYS A 306 -2.72 6.57 4.79
N ASP A 307 -2.66 7.60 3.94
CA ASP A 307 -3.71 8.62 3.89
C ASP A 307 -5.06 8.05 3.45
N MET A 308 -6.12 8.66 3.97
CA MET A 308 -7.50 8.49 3.51
C MET A 308 -8.11 9.88 3.25
N VAL A 309 -9.15 9.91 2.41
CA VAL A 309 -9.96 11.09 2.15
C VAL A 309 -11.37 10.82 2.65
N GLN A 310 -11.92 11.72 3.47
CA GLN A 310 -13.33 11.72 3.79
C GLN A 310 -14.08 12.33 2.61
N ILE A 311 -14.94 11.53 2.00
CA ILE A 311 -15.75 11.89 0.85
C ILE A 311 -17.19 12.11 1.32
N GLN A 312 -17.71 13.31 1.09
CA GLN A 312 -19.10 13.66 1.36
C GLN A 312 -19.87 13.73 0.04
N THR A 313 -20.93 12.95 -0.06
CA THR A 313 -21.95 13.07 -1.11
C THR A 313 -23.20 13.76 -0.54
N GLN A 314 -24.23 13.96 -1.36
CA GLN A 314 -25.53 14.46 -0.90
C GLN A 314 -26.24 13.57 0.14
N ASN A 315 -25.85 12.30 0.32
CA ASN A 315 -26.65 11.31 1.07
C ASN A 315 -25.83 10.53 2.11
N GLU A 316 -24.52 10.46 1.93
CA GLU A 316 -23.61 9.64 2.74
C GLU A 316 -22.22 10.27 2.80
N THR A 317 -21.49 9.91 3.86
CA THR A 317 -20.06 10.20 4.01
C THR A 317 -19.34 8.87 4.02
N VAL A 318 -18.37 8.69 3.12
CA VAL A 318 -17.57 7.47 2.97
C VAL A 318 -16.09 7.82 3.05
N LEU A 319 -15.25 6.83 3.33
CA LEU A 319 -13.80 6.94 3.34
C LEU A 319 -13.24 6.34 2.05
N SER A 320 -12.42 7.14 1.36
CA SER A 320 -11.65 6.73 0.18
C SER A 320 -10.19 6.50 0.56
N PHE A 321 -9.59 5.43 0.04
CA PHE A 321 -8.16 5.14 0.15
C PHE A 321 -7.46 5.11 -1.21
N LEU A 322 -8.16 5.22 -2.34
CA LEU A 322 -7.57 5.28 -3.68
C LEU A 322 -7.90 6.58 -4.41
N SER A 323 -9.18 6.75 -4.75
CA SER A 323 -9.58 7.68 -5.80
C SER A 323 -11.06 8.05 -5.80
N VAL A 324 -11.35 9.19 -6.45
CA VAL A 324 -12.68 9.51 -7.00
C VAL A 324 -12.54 9.70 -8.50
N ALA A 325 -13.43 9.11 -9.29
CA ALA A 325 -13.43 9.27 -10.75
C ALA A 325 -14.80 9.70 -11.30
N TRP A 326 -14.75 10.47 -12.39
CA TRP A 326 -15.89 10.96 -13.16
C TRP A 326 -15.56 11.04 -14.65
N GLY A 327 -16.59 10.88 -15.48
CA GLY A 327 -16.44 10.81 -16.94
C GLY A 327 -15.86 9.46 -17.37
N ILE A 328 -14.93 9.48 -18.33
CA ILE A 328 -14.49 8.28 -19.05
C ILE A 328 -13.98 7.14 -18.15
N LEU A 329 -13.31 7.43 -17.03
CA LEU A 329 -12.79 6.40 -16.12
C LEU A 329 -13.90 5.76 -15.29
N ALA A 330 -14.85 6.54 -14.76
CA ALA A 330 -16.01 6.01 -14.06
C ALA A 330 -16.91 5.18 -15.00
N ASP A 331 -17.08 5.62 -16.25
CA ASP A 331 -17.71 4.83 -17.31
C ASP A 331 -16.96 3.50 -17.58
N ILE A 332 -15.63 3.49 -17.49
CA ILE A 332 -14.82 2.28 -17.69
C ILE A 332 -14.98 1.31 -16.51
N ASP A 333 -14.90 1.81 -15.27
CA ASP A 333 -15.03 0.99 -14.05
C ASP A 333 -16.35 0.21 -14.07
N ILE A 334 -17.47 0.93 -14.20
CA ILE A 334 -18.82 0.39 -14.01
C ILE A 334 -19.33 -0.31 -15.26
N GLU A 335 -19.24 0.30 -16.46
CA GLU A 335 -19.78 -0.36 -17.65
C GLU A 335 -18.93 -1.58 -18.08
N SER A 336 -17.70 -1.76 -17.59
CA SER A 336 -16.92 -2.97 -17.87
C SER A 336 -17.31 -4.18 -16.99
N GLU A 337 -18.13 -4.01 -15.95
CA GLU A 337 -18.56 -5.12 -15.08
C GLU A 337 -19.36 -6.20 -15.84
N ARG A 338 -20.10 -5.82 -16.88
CA ARG A 338 -20.75 -6.78 -17.82
C ARG A 338 -19.77 -7.70 -18.54
N PHE A 339 -18.47 -7.37 -18.51
CA PHE A 339 -17.38 -8.15 -19.08
C PHE A 339 -16.45 -8.74 -18.00
N ARG A 340 -16.89 -8.90 -16.74
CA ARG A 340 -16.08 -9.44 -15.63
C ARG A 340 -15.42 -10.80 -15.94
N PHE A 341 -16.01 -11.60 -16.83
CA PHE A 341 -15.41 -12.84 -17.35
C PHE A 341 -14.08 -12.64 -18.11
N LEU A 342 -13.82 -11.45 -18.66
CA LEU A 342 -12.52 -11.09 -19.25
C LEU A 342 -11.43 -10.85 -18.20
N GLY A 343 -11.79 -10.52 -16.96
CA GLY A 343 -10.84 -10.13 -15.90
C GLY A 343 -10.27 -8.74 -16.17
N ALA A 344 -9.00 -8.49 -15.86
CA ALA A 344 -8.37 -7.17 -16.01
C ALA A 344 -8.52 -6.57 -17.44
N THR A 345 -8.49 -7.41 -18.49
CA THR A 345 -8.66 -6.97 -19.89
C THR A 345 -10.01 -6.30 -20.17
N ARG A 346 -11.02 -6.45 -19.29
CA ARG A 346 -12.30 -5.73 -19.38
C ARG A 346 -12.12 -4.21 -19.44
N PHE A 347 -11.18 -3.67 -18.66
CA PHE A 347 -10.94 -2.24 -18.57
C PHE A 347 -10.39 -1.71 -19.89
N GLN A 348 -9.43 -2.42 -20.49
CA GLN A 348 -8.84 -2.08 -21.79
C GLN A 348 -9.88 -2.15 -22.93
N ALA A 349 -10.69 -3.21 -22.97
CA ALA A 349 -11.76 -3.35 -23.97
C ALA A 349 -12.82 -2.24 -23.86
N GLN A 350 -13.26 -1.93 -22.63
CA GLN A 350 -14.20 -0.86 -22.34
C GLN A 350 -13.59 0.53 -22.62
N ALA A 351 -12.31 0.74 -22.35
CA ALA A 351 -11.60 1.97 -22.68
C ALA A 351 -11.58 2.23 -24.19
N VAL A 352 -11.26 1.21 -25.00
CA VAL A 352 -11.34 1.31 -26.47
C VAL A 352 -12.77 1.67 -26.93
N GLN A 353 -13.80 1.02 -26.36
CA GLN A 353 -15.20 1.36 -26.66
C GLN A 353 -15.53 2.82 -26.29
N ARG A 354 -15.14 3.28 -25.10
CA ARG A 354 -15.42 4.63 -24.60
C ARG A 354 -14.64 5.71 -25.33
N ILE A 355 -13.43 5.43 -25.79
CA ILE A 355 -12.66 6.33 -26.66
C ILE A 355 -13.34 6.49 -28.03
N MET A 356 -13.87 5.40 -28.62
CA MET A 356 -14.62 5.49 -29.88
C MET A 356 -15.92 6.30 -29.73
N PHE A 357 -16.62 6.16 -28.59
CA PHE A 357 -17.86 6.87 -28.27
C PHE A 357 -17.65 7.88 -27.14
N LEU A 358 -16.64 8.75 -27.30
CA LEU A 358 -16.22 9.71 -26.30
C LEU A 358 -17.35 10.66 -25.90
N ARG A 359 -17.65 10.69 -24.59
CA ARG A 359 -18.59 11.62 -23.96
C ARG A 359 -17.85 12.86 -23.43
N LYS A 360 -18.54 13.99 -23.37
CA LYS A 360 -18.15 15.20 -22.65
C LYS A 360 -19.26 15.49 -21.63
N ASN A 361 -18.87 15.87 -20.42
CA ASN A 361 -19.79 16.01 -19.29
C ASN A 361 -19.63 17.44 -18.73
N PRO A 362 -20.64 18.31 -18.83
CA PRO A 362 -20.57 19.64 -18.25
C PRO A 362 -20.48 19.53 -16.73
N GLY A 363 -19.57 20.29 -16.12
CA GLY A 363 -19.28 20.20 -14.70
C GLY A 363 -18.64 21.46 -14.14
N ARG A 364 -18.56 21.52 -12.81
CA ARG A 364 -17.72 22.45 -12.06
C ARG A 364 -16.81 21.66 -11.12
N LEU A 365 -15.52 21.97 -11.17
CA LEU A 365 -14.47 21.40 -10.34
C LEU A 365 -13.85 22.53 -9.54
N SER A 366 -13.99 22.47 -8.22
CA SER A 366 -13.49 23.46 -7.28
C SER A 366 -12.45 22.81 -6.35
N PHE A 367 -11.36 23.49 -6.01
CA PHE A 367 -10.35 22.92 -5.11
C PHE A 367 -9.54 23.97 -4.35
N LEU A 368 -9.04 23.55 -3.18
CA LEU A 368 -8.13 24.32 -2.33
C LEU A 368 -6.68 23.89 -2.60
N PRO A 369 -5.87 24.65 -3.37
CA PRO A 369 -4.49 24.29 -3.68
C PRO A 369 -3.59 24.25 -2.42
N ILE A 370 -2.48 23.54 -2.49
CA ILE A 370 -1.43 23.61 -1.47
C ILE A 370 -0.61 24.91 -1.61
N LYS A 371 0.06 25.35 -0.53
CA LYS A 371 0.84 26.61 -0.53
C LYS A 371 2.09 26.58 -1.41
N ASP A 372 2.71 25.40 -1.57
CA ASP A 372 3.88 25.19 -2.41
C ASP A 372 3.71 23.92 -3.23
N GLU A 373 3.39 24.09 -4.52
CA GLU A 373 3.24 23.00 -5.48
C GLU A 373 4.56 22.71 -6.25
N SER A 374 5.60 23.53 -6.06
CA SER A 374 6.82 23.51 -6.88
C SER A 374 7.55 22.16 -6.88
N LYS A 375 7.50 21.44 -5.75
CA LYS A 375 8.00 20.06 -5.58
C LYS A 375 7.43 19.11 -6.65
N TYR A 376 6.17 19.29 -7.06
CA TYR A 376 5.42 18.40 -7.94
C TYR A 376 5.47 18.80 -9.43
N HIS A 377 5.98 19.99 -9.76
CA HIS A 377 6.08 20.53 -11.13
C HIS A 377 6.97 19.69 -12.10
N HIS A 378 7.60 18.63 -11.62
CA HIS A 378 8.34 17.66 -12.43
C HIS A 378 7.46 16.54 -13.01
N LEU A 379 6.24 16.36 -12.49
CA LEU A 379 5.30 15.31 -12.89
C LEU A 379 4.55 15.66 -14.18
N TRP A 380 4.22 16.94 -14.40
CA TRP A 380 3.42 17.42 -15.54
C TRP A 380 4.15 18.39 -16.47
N GLY A 381 3.50 18.70 -17.60
CA GLY A 381 4.10 19.42 -18.74
C GLY A 381 4.45 20.89 -18.46
N ALA A 382 5.43 21.41 -19.21
CA ALA A 382 5.95 22.77 -19.03
C ALA A 382 4.96 23.91 -19.38
N GLU A 383 3.83 23.60 -20.04
CA GLU A 383 2.82 24.62 -20.37
C GLU A 383 2.00 25.08 -19.15
N ASP A 384 1.81 24.22 -18.14
CA ASP A 384 1.13 24.64 -16.90
C ASP A 384 1.96 25.68 -16.13
N LYS A 385 3.31 25.59 -16.19
CA LYS A 385 4.23 26.55 -15.56
C LYS A 385 4.04 28.00 -16.03
N LYS A 386 3.48 28.22 -17.23
CA LYS A 386 3.17 29.58 -17.72
C LYS A 386 1.91 30.16 -17.10
N ARG A 387 0.94 29.32 -16.70
CA ARG A 387 -0.34 29.77 -16.12
C ARG A 387 -0.18 30.31 -14.72
N ASP A 388 0.70 29.71 -13.92
CA ASP A 388 0.97 30.17 -12.55
C ASP A 388 1.59 31.58 -12.54
N SER A 389 2.43 31.88 -13.55
CA SER A 389 2.99 33.22 -13.81
C SER A 389 2.04 34.19 -14.54
N SER A 390 0.88 33.72 -15.02
CA SER A 390 -0.10 34.52 -15.78
C SER A 390 -1.48 34.52 -15.11
N SER A 391 -1.52 34.46 -13.78
CA SER A 391 -2.73 34.49 -12.94
C SER A 391 -3.39 35.87 -12.87
N GLY A 392 -3.42 36.58 -14.01
CA GLY A 392 -4.49 37.51 -14.34
C GLY A 392 -5.76 36.74 -14.70
N ILE A 393 -6.27 35.94 -13.75
CA ILE A 393 -7.61 35.36 -13.83
C ILE A 393 -8.58 36.52 -13.72
N SER A 394 -9.53 36.63 -14.66
CA SER A 394 -10.52 37.70 -14.66
C SER A 394 -11.45 37.56 -13.46
N ILE A 395 -11.13 38.27 -12.38
CA ILE A 395 -12.05 38.53 -11.28
C ILE A 395 -13.22 39.30 -11.86
N GLN A 396 -14.40 38.67 -11.98
CA GLN A 396 -15.63 39.42 -12.11
C GLN A 396 -15.92 40.05 -10.75
N GLU A 397 -15.45 41.28 -10.56
CA GLU A 397 -15.81 42.09 -9.40
C GLU A 397 -17.33 42.25 -9.37
N SER A 398 -17.96 41.66 -8.36
CA SER A 398 -19.36 41.93 -8.04
C SER A 398 -19.47 43.39 -7.60
N GLN A 399 -19.90 44.26 -8.51
CA GLN A 399 -20.05 45.69 -8.27
C GLN A 399 -21.03 45.95 -7.11
N GLN A 400 -20.48 46.34 -5.96
CA GLN A 400 -21.27 46.98 -4.91
C GLN A 400 -21.65 48.39 -5.40
N ILE A 401 -22.94 48.58 -5.69
CA ILE A 401 -23.48 49.92 -5.94
C ILE A 401 -23.85 50.52 -4.58
N GLU A 402 -22.93 51.31 -4.01
CA GLU A 402 -23.27 52.30 -2.99
C GLU A 402 -22.99 53.71 -3.51
N THR A 403 -24.02 54.56 -3.54
CA THR A 403 -23.90 55.98 -3.18
C THR A 403 -25.25 56.62 -2.89
N ASN A 404 -25.58 56.68 -1.60
CA ASN A 404 -26.17 57.82 -0.88
C ASN A 404 -27.28 58.67 -1.52
N ILE A 405 -28.50 58.57 -0.96
CA ILE A 405 -29.34 59.75 -0.68
C ILE A 405 -29.97 59.65 0.72
N GLY A 406 -29.80 60.71 1.52
CA GLY A 406 -30.85 61.15 2.46
C GLY A 406 -30.77 60.66 3.91
N ALA A 407 -30.31 61.54 4.80
CA ALA A 407 -30.38 61.34 6.25
C ALA A 407 -31.83 61.41 6.80
N LYS A 408 -32.12 60.65 7.86
CA LYS A 408 -32.86 61.17 9.03
C LYS A 408 -32.72 60.29 10.29
N MET A 409 -32.79 60.96 11.44
CA MET A 409 -32.71 60.41 12.80
C MET A 409 -33.83 59.41 13.15
N GLY A 410 -33.53 58.51 14.07
CA GLY A 410 -34.51 57.70 14.82
C GLY A 410 -33.87 56.90 15.94
N ASP A 411 -34.00 57.38 17.18
CA ASP A 411 -33.58 56.66 18.40
C ASP A 411 -34.30 55.30 18.55
N SER A 412 -33.61 54.29 19.07
CA SER A 412 -34.15 53.35 20.07
C SER A 412 -33.03 52.59 20.79
N ARG A 413 -33.23 52.32 22.09
CA ARG A 413 -32.26 51.66 23.00
C ARG A 413 -32.61 50.19 23.23
N SER A 414 -31.60 49.32 23.28
CA SER A 414 -31.39 48.28 24.34
C SER A 414 -30.11 47.48 24.00
N SER A 415 -29.07 47.32 24.82
CA SER A 415 -28.87 47.08 26.27
C SER A 415 -28.95 45.61 26.71
N SER A 416 -27.77 44.97 26.83
CA SER A 416 -27.35 43.85 27.72
C SER A 416 -26.23 43.06 27.01
N ALA A 417 -24.94 43.06 27.34
CA ALA A 417 -24.16 43.24 28.58
C ALA A 417 -24.06 42.00 29.50
N ASN A 418 -22.92 41.28 29.37
CA ASN A 418 -22.15 40.47 30.33
C ASN A 418 -21.21 39.58 29.48
N GLN A 419 -19.87 39.58 29.52
CA GLN A 419 -18.84 39.88 30.54
C GLN A 419 -18.81 38.94 31.76
N ASN A 420 -17.86 37.99 31.72
CA ASN A 420 -16.80 37.71 32.71
C ASN A 420 -15.85 36.66 32.06
N ALA A 421 -14.52 36.75 31.93
CA ALA A 421 -13.41 37.40 32.65
C ALA A 421 -12.60 36.45 33.56
N ASN A 422 -11.38 36.09 33.09
CA ASN A 422 -10.12 35.79 33.82
C ASN A 422 -10.12 34.61 34.84
N ALA A 423 -9.01 33.94 35.23
CA ALA A 423 -7.55 34.06 35.03
C ALA A 423 -6.90 32.68 35.44
N SER A 424 -5.59 32.34 35.36
CA SER A 424 -4.38 32.80 34.64
C SER A 424 -3.16 31.93 35.05
N SER A 425 -2.17 31.68 34.16
CA SER A 425 -0.76 31.22 34.43
C SER A 425 -0.54 29.88 35.19
N SER A 426 0.51 29.07 35.01
CA SER A 426 1.72 28.96 34.14
C SER A 426 2.27 27.51 34.35
N GLU A 427 3.28 26.91 33.70
CA GLU A 427 4.57 27.34 33.11
C GLU A 427 4.98 26.44 31.89
N GLU A 428 6.17 26.67 31.34
CA GLU A 428 6.63 26.24 30.00
C GLU A 428 7.29 24.84 29.96
N GLY A 429 7.31 24.23 28.76
CA GLY A 429 8.05 22.99 28.46
C GLY A 429 8.24 22.80 26.95
N THR A 430 9.41 23.18 26.44
CA THR A 430 9.72 23.31 24.99
C THR A 430 9.63 22.03 24.16
N SER A 431 9.00 22.09 22.98
CA SER A 431 9.34 21.24 21.83
C SER A 431 9.05 21.95 20.49
N ASN A 432 9.84 21.67 19.46
CA ASN A 432 9.95 22.51 18.25
C ASN A 432 8.86 22.26 17.20
N ALA A 433 8.26 23.36 16.73
CA ALA A 433 7.84 23.62 15.35
C ALA A 433 7.30 22.44 14.50
N MET A 434 6.06 22.03 14.75
CA MET A 434 5.12 21.73 13.67
C MET A 434 4.17 22.93 13.55
N GLY A 435 3.93 23.40 12.33
CA GLY A 435 3.06 24.57 12.12
C GLY A 435 1.63 24.28 12.55
N GLU A 436 1.13 25.01 13.54
CA GLU A 436 -0.27 24.93 13.98
C GLU A 436 -1.20 25.23 12.80
N VAL A 437 -2.06 24.27 12.46
CA VAL A 437 -3.15 24.49 11.53
C VAL A 437 -4.36 24.91 12.37
N HIS A 438 -4.74 26.19 12.30
CA HIS A 438 -5.93 26.68 12.99
C HIS A 438 -7.17 25.90 12.55
N ALA A 439 -8.03 25.55 13.52
CA ALA A 439 -9.19 24.69 13.30
C ALA A 439 -10.22 25.28 12.31
N ASP A 440 -10.26 26.61 12.15
CA ASP A 440 -11.20 27.31 11.26
C ASP A 440 -10.83 27.18 9.76
N ASP A 441 -9.58 26.86 9.42
CA ASP A 441 -9.10 26.76 8.02
C ASP A 441 -9.52 25.46 7.31
N LEU A 442 -10.22 24.54 8.01
CA LEU A 442 -10.53 23.17 7.53
C LEU A 442 -12.02 22.79 7.60
N ALA A 443 -12.92 23.70 7.98
CA ALA A 443 -14.36 23.42 7.93
C ALA A 443 -14.85 23.36 6.47
N MET A 444 -15.05 22.14 5.95
CA MET A 444 -15.59 21.96 4.59
C MET A 444 -16.99 22.60 4.48
N PRO A 445 -17.24 23.48 3.48
CA PRO A 445 -18.56 24.09 3.26
C PRO A 445 -19.64 23.02 3.01
N SER A 446 -20.89 23.27 3.39
CA SER A 446 -22.00 22.38 3.00
C SER A 446 -22.09 22.27 1.47
N LEU A 447 -22.49 21.11 0.96
CA LEU A 447 -22.68 20.88 -0.48
C LEU A 447 -23.72 21.83 -1.13
N SER A 448 -24.58 22.46 -0.33
CA SER A 448 -25.52 23.50 -0.75
C SER A 448 -24.89 24.88 -0.93
N ASP A 449 -23.80 25.14 -0.23
CA ASP A 449 -23.26 26.48 -0.03
C ASP A 449 -22.14 26.74 -1.06
N PRO A 450 -21.87 27.99 -1.47
CA PRO A 450 -20.73 28.28 -2.32
C PRO A 450 -19.41 27.86 -1.67
N VAL A 451 -18.43 27.45 -2.49
CA VAL A 451 -17.07 27.22 -1.98
C VAL A 451 -16.42 28.54 -1.53
N PRO A 452 -15.52 28.52 -0.53
CA PRO A 452 -14.82 29.72 -0.06
C PRO A 452 -14.06 30.47 -1.18
N PRO A 453 -13.92 31.81 -1.10
CA PRO A 453 -13.29 32.61 -2.17
C PRO A 453 -11.82 32.30 -2.45
N ASN A 454 -11.11 31.62 -1.55
CA ASN A 454 -9.73 31.17 -1.75
C ASN A 454 -9.61 29.83 -2.49
N TRP A 455 -10.72 29.23 -2.92
CA TRP A 455 -10.73 28.03 -3.76
C TRP A 455 -10.62 28.41 -5.24
N THR A 456 -9.85 27.63 -6.00
CA THR A 456 -9.86 27.72 -7.47
C THR A 456 -11.11 27.03 -8.00
N VAL A 457 -11.85 27.69 -8.89
CA VAL A 457 -13.07 27.14 -9.51
C VAL A 457 -12.90 27.05 -11.02
N ILE A 458 -13.14 25.87 -11.58
CA ILE A 458 -13.07 25.59 -13.02
C ILE A 458 -14.42 25.05 -13.45
N GLN A 459 -15.03 25.64 -14.49
CA GLN A 459 -16.30 25.19 -15.05
C GLN A 459 -16.16 24.96 -16.55
N GLY A 460 -16.71 23.86 -17.06
CA GLY A 460 -16.64 23.52 -18.49
C GLY A 460 -17.04 22.08 -18.76
N ASP A 461 -16.79 21.61 -19.98
CA ASP A 461 -17.02 20.24 -20.41
C ASP A 461 -15.81 19.34 -20.11
N PHE A 462 -16.01 18.32 -19.28
CA PHE A 462 -14.98 17.37 -18.89
C PHE A 462 -15.14 16.01 -19.58
N VAL A 463 -14.05 15.50 -20.15
CA VAL A 463 -13.90 14.11 -20.58
C VAL A 463 -13.58 13.21 -19.39
N CYS A 464 -12.75 13.70 -18.46
CA CYS A 464 -12.34 12.98 -17.26
C CYS A 464 -12.09 13.96 -16.11
N VAL A 465 -12.51 13.59 -14.90
CA VAL A 465 -11.92 14.10 -13.65
C VAL A 465 -11.53 12.88 -12.83
N LEU A 466 -10.26 12.83 -12.42
CA LEU A 466 -9.67 11.77 -11.63
C LEU A 466 -8.94 12.39 -10.45
N ILE A 467 -9.30 11.98 -9.24
CA ILE A 467 -8.76 12.51 -8.00
C ILE A 467 -8.13 11.33 -7.26
N THR A 468 -6.85 11.41 -6.88
CA THR A 468 -6.11 10.27 -6.32
C THR A 468 -5.26 10.63 -5.11
N ILE A 469 -5.06 9.64 -4.25
CA ILE A 469 -4.13 9.67 -3.11
C ILE A 469 -3.11 8.51 -3.14
N VAL A 470 -2.95 7.85 -4.28
CA VAL A 470 -2.06 6.69 -4.49
C VAL A 470 -1.29 6.76 -5.81
N SER A 471 -0.15 6.08 -5.87
CA SER A 471 0.68 6.04 -7.08
C SER A 471 0.05 5.29 -8.26
N HIS A 472 -0.86 4.34 -8.00
CA HIS A 472 -1.49 3.48 -9.00
C HIS A 472 -3.01 3.41 -8.78
N ILE A 473 -3.79 3.44 -9.86
CA ILE A 473 -5.24 3.13 -9.84
C ILE A 473 -5.59 1.81 -10.54
N SER A 474 -4.59 1.19 -11.19
CA SER A 474 -4.62 -0.20 -11.63
C SER A 474 -3.18 -0.71 -11.80
N ASN A 475 -3.02 -1.98 -12.17
CA ASN A 475 -1.70 -2.53 -12.51
C ASN A 475 -1.10 -1.91 -13.80
N ASP A 476 -1.94 -1.28 -14.63
CA ASP A 476 -1.60 -0.67 -15.91
C ASP A 476 -1.76 0.86 -15.97
N PHE A 477 -2.07 1.49 -14.83
CA PHE A 477 -2.26 2.95 -14.71
C PHE A 477 -1.58 3.48 -13.45
N MET A 478 -0.38 4.05 -13.63
CA MET A 478 0.37 4.78 -12.61
C MET A 478 -0.10 6.24 -12.54
N SER A 479 -1.04 6.54 -11.64
CA SER A 479 -1.64 7.87 -11.53
C SER A 479 -0.69 8.95 -10.99
N HIS A 480 0.29 8.58 -10.14
CA HIS A 480 1.25 9.53 -9.55
C HIS A 480 2.62 8.83 -9.38
N PRO A 481 3.57 9.01 -10.33
CA PRO A 481 4.90 8.46 -10.23
C PRO A 481 5.64 8.87 -8.94
N GLY A 482 6.25 7.91 -8.25
CA GLY A 482 7.08 8.18 -7.07
C GLY A 482 6.34 8.52 -5.78
N ARG A 483 5.00 8.48 -5.75
CA ARG A 483 4.19 8.83 -4.56
C ARG A 483 4.44 7.90 -3.37
N SER A 484 4.62 8.48 -2.18
CA SER A 484 4.49 7.74 -0.92
C SER A 484 3.02 7.41 -0.61
N MET A 485 2.78 6.57 0.40
CA MET A 485 1.43 6.15 0.79
C MET A 485 0.67 7.21 1.62
N ASP A 486 1.39 8.19 2.17
CA ASP A 486 0.91 9.03 3.26
C ASP A 486 1.37 10.51 3.18
N GLU A 487 1.61 10.99 1.95
CA GLU A 487 2.22 12.29 1.62
C GLU A 487 1.42 13.53 2.08
N GLY A 488 0.20 13.39 2.59
CA GLY A 488 -0.60 14.48 3.15
C GLY A 488 -1.18 15.43 2.10
N ILE A 489 -1.39 14.94 0.87
CA ILE A 489 -1.88 15.71 -0.28
C ILE A 489 -2.87 14.91 -1.15
N ILE A 490 -3.80 15.59 -1.82
CA ILE A 490 -4.67 15.00 -2.85
C ILE A 490 -4.19 15.47 -4.23
N MET A 491 -4.13 14.59 -5.23
CA MET A 491 -3.91 15.03 -6.62
C MET A 491 -5.21 15.01 -7.41
N VAL A 492 -5.62 16.18 -7.92
CA VAL A 492 -6.73 16.35 -8.85
C VAL A 492 -6.16 16.37 -10.27
N GLN A 493 -6.74 15.59 -11.16
CA GLN A 493 -6.36 15.47 -12.55
C GLN A 493 -7.60 15.59 -13.43
N TYR A 494 -7.51 16.29 -14.55
CA TYR A 494 -8.65 16.43 -15.45
C TYR A 494 -8.26 16.58 -16.92
N MET A 495 -9.20 16.17 -17.76
CA MET A 495 -9.17 16.28 -19.22
C MET A 495 -10.47 16.97 -19.64
N ASP A 496 -10.36 18.11 -20.31
CA ASP A 496 -11.50 18.95 -20.70
C ASP A 496 -11.85 18.79 -22.19
N GLU A 497 -12.69 19.68 -22.70
CA GLU A 497 -13.15 19.75 -24.08
C GLU A 497 -12.06 19.76 -25.17
N THR A 498 -10.82 20.13 -24.84
CA THR A 498 -9.66 20.09 -25.75
C THR A 498 -9.17 18.66 -26.04
N THR A 499 -9.68 17.68 -25.29
CA THR A 499 -9.30 16.28 -25.38
C THR A 499 -9.98 15.61 -26.57
N THR A 500 -9.18 15.09 -27.49
CA THR A 500 -9.67 14.35 -28.67
C THR A 500 -9.42 12.85 -28.54
N ARG A 501 -10.15 12.05 -29.32
CA ARG A 501 -9.96 10.58 -29.38
C ARG A 501 -8.52 10.21 -29.74
N TRP A 502 -7.92 10.92 -30.71
CA TRP A 502 -6.52 10.74 -31.10
C TRP A 502 -5.54 11.06 -29.97
N LYS A 503 -5.78 12.11 -29.18
CA LYS A 503 -4.97 12.44 -27.99
C LYS A 503 -5.01 11.31 -26.96
N LEU A 504 -6.17 10.71 -26.72
CA LEU A 504 -6.32 9.55 -25.82
C LEU A 504 -5.61 8.29 -26.36
N ILE A 505 -5.77 7.97 -27.65
CA ILE A 505 -5.13 6.80 -28.29
C ILE A 505 -3.60 6.92 -28.24
N ASN A 506 -3.04 8.08 -28.61
CA ASN A 506 -1.59 8.33 -28.64
C ASN A 506 -0.96 8.54 -27.25
N THR A 507 -1.71 8.25 -26.19
CA THR A 507 -1.30 8.36 -24.79
C THR A 507 -1.51 7.04 -24.03
N PHE A 508 -2.08 6.02 -24.69
CA PHE A 508 -2.50 4.78 -24.03
C PHE A 508 -1.35 3.99 -23.38
N ASP A 509 -0.18 3.98 -24.02
CA ASP A 509 1.06 3.38 -23.50
C ASP A 509 1.67 4.15 -22.32
N LYS A 510 1.46 5.48 -22.27
CA LYS A 510 2.00 6.39 -21.27
C LYS A 510 1.29 6.32 -19.90
N TYR A 511 0.15 5.64 -19.78
CA TYR A 511 -0.51 5.40 -18.49
C TYR A 511 0.28 4.45 -17.59
N MET A 512 1.00 3.47 -18.18
CA MET A 512 1.86 2.53 -17.45
C MET A 512 2.98 3.22 -16.67
N THR A 513 3.53 4.30 -17.23
CA THR A 513 4.71 5.02 -16.73
C THR A 513 4.38 6.34 -16.04
N GLY A 514 3.12 6.77 -16.10
CA GLY A 514 2.67 8.09 -15.66
C GLY A 514 3.01 9.25 -16.59
N GLU A 515 3.63 9.00 -17.76
CA GLU A 515 4.01 10.05 -18.71
C GLU A 515 2.82 10.73 -19.41
N TYR A 516 1.60 10.20 -19.24
CA TYR A 516 0.37 10.87 -19.66
C TYR A 516 0.18 12.23 -18.95
N LEU A 517 0.69 12.39 -17.72
CA LEU A 517 0.67 13.68 -16.99
C LEU A 517 1.42 14.80 -17.71
N LYS A 518 2.33 14.46 -18.64
CA LYS A 518 3.14 15.42 -19.40
C LYS A 518 2.46 15.89 -20.70
N GLN A 519 1.27 15.40 -21.04
CA GLN A 519 0.58 15.80 -22.28
C GLN A 519 -0.20 17.11 -22.09
N ASP A 520 -0.21 17.98 -23.09
CA ASP A 520 -0.83 19.32 -23.08
C ASP A 520 -2.32 19.35 -22.67
N PHE A 521 -3.06 18.28 -22.96
CA PHE A 521 -4.48 18.15 -22.68
C PHE A 521 -4.80 17.61 -21.27
N VAL A 522 -3.79 17.11 -20.54
CA VAL A 522 -3.92 16.60 -19.18
C VAL A 522 -3.48 17.69 -18.21
N LYS A 523 -4.37 18.08 -17.31
CA LYS A 523 -4.11 19.09 -16.29
C LYS A 523 -4.10 18.40 -14.93
N ALA A 524 -3.13 18.74 -14.09
CA ALA A 524 -2.99 18.17 -12.74
C ALA A 524 -2.73 19.29 -11.73
N ARG A 525 -3.33 19.18 -10.53
CA ARG A 525 -3.08 20.06 -9.39
C ARG A 525 -3.04 19.28 -8.09
N VAL A 526 -2.20 19.72 -7.16
CA VAL A 526 -2.07 19.17 -5.80
C VAL A 526 -2.82 20.06 -4.82
N VAL A 527 -3.74 19.45 -4.07
CA VAL A 527 -4.78 20.15 -3.32
C VAL A 527 -4.94 19.56 -1.92
N LYS A 528 -5.49 20.34 -1.00
CA LYS A 528 -5.90 19.88 0.34
C LYS A 528 -7.32 19.31 0.35
N ALA A 529 -8.19 19.91 -0.45
CA ALA A 529 -9.60 19.58 -0.54
C ALA A 529 -10.14 19.89 -1.95
N PHE A 530 -11.24 19.23 -2.32
CA PHE A 530 -11.91 19.42 -3.60
C PHE A 530 -13.43 19.33 -3.47
N ARG A 531 -14.12 19.83 -4.48
CA ARG A 531 -15.54 19.60 -4.76
C ARG A 531 -15.73 19.42 -6.27
N LEU A 532 -16.49 18.42 -6.66
CA LEU A 532 -16.90 18.15 -8.03
C LEU A 532 -18.42 18.19 -8.12
N GLU A 533 -18.95 19.01 -9.02
CA GLU A 533 -20.37 19.25 -9.25
C GLU A 533 -20.68 18.93 -10.72
N PRO A 534 -21.23 17.74 -11.03
CA PRO A 534 -21.76 17.46 -12.35
C PRO A 534 -22.92 18.41 -12.67
N LEU A 535 -22.91 19.04 -13.84
CA LEU A 535 -23.94 19.96 -14.29
C LEU A 535 -24.87 19.28 -15.31
N ASN A 536 -26.10 19.78 -15.42
CA ASN A 536 -27.09 19.47 -16.47
C ASN A 536 -27.47 17.99 -16.70
N THR A 537 -27.06 17.06 -15.82
CA THR A 537 -27.43 15.64 -15.90
C THR A 537 -28.08 15.17 -14.60
N LYS A 538 -29.24 14.50 -14.70
CA LYS A 538 -29.91 13.86 -13.55
C LYS A 538 -29.32 12.49 -13.23
N GLU A 539 -28.62 11.88 -14.18
CA GLU A 539 -28.05 10.55 -14.12
C GLU A 539 -26.65 10.57 -14.72
N GLY A 540 -25.77 9.74 -14.18
CA GLY A 540 -24.38 9.60 -14.60
C GLY A 540 -23.65 8.67 -13.64
N ILE A 541 -22.35 8.48 -13.88
CA ILE A 541 -21.52 7.56 -13.09
C ILE A 541 -20.44 8.35 -12.37
N LEU A 542 -20.39 8.19 -11.04
CA LEU A 542 -19.31 8.60 -10.16
C LEU A 542 -18.83 7.36 -9.42
N THR A 543 -17.51 7.17 -9.31
CA THR A 543 -16.92 6.09 -8.52
C THR A 543 -16.04 6.64 -7.40
N VAL A 544 -16.06 5.96 -6.26
CA VAL A 544 -15.13 6.15 -5.14
C VAL A 544 -14.45 4.80 -4.92
N ASP A 545 -13.12 4.76 -5.05
CA ASP A 545 -12.30 3.53 -5.01
C ASP A 545 -12.78 2.42 -5.98
N GLY A 546 -13.42 2.82 -7.09
CA GLY A 546 -14.01 1.93 -8.10
C GLY A 546 -15.46 1.50 -7.81
N GLU A 547 -15.99 1.76 -6.61
CA GLU A 547 -17.39 1.49 -6.26
C GLU A 547 -18.30 2.65 -6.70
N GLN A 548 -19.44 2.35 -7.31
CA GLN A 548 -20.39 3.39 -7.75
C GLN A 548 -21.09 4.04 -6.54
N VAL A 549 -21.02 5.37 -6.45
CA VAL A 549 -21.78 6.19 -5.48
C VAL A 549 -22.96 6.88 -6.17
N LYS A 550 -23.91 7.40 -5.37
CA LYS A 550 -25.05 8.15 -5.91
C LYS A 550 -24.58 9.42 -6.64
N PHE A 551 -25.06 9.59 -7.88
CA PHE A 551 -24.67 10.69 -8.74
C PHE A 551 -25.13 12.06 -8.21
N GLY A 552 -24.24 13.06 -8.28
CA GLY A 552 -24.48 14.42 -7.83
C GLY A 552 -23.20 15.11 -7.34
N PRO A 553 -23.31 16.29 -6.72
CA PRO A 553 -22.19 16.96 -6.04
C PRO A 553 -21.51 16.06 -5.01
N ILE A 554 -20.19 16.02 -5.08
CA ILE A 554 -19.29 15.26 -4.20
C ILE A 554 -18.12 16.14 -3.79
N GLN A 555 -17.70 16.07 -2.54
CA GLN A 555 -16.55 16.82 -2.04
C GLN A 555 -15.68 15.97 -1.13
N GLY A 556 -14.40 16.30 -1.01
CA GLY A 556 -13.47 15.51 -0.24
C GLY A 556 -12.29 16.30 0.32
N MET A 557 -11.81 15.84 1.47
CA MET A 557 -10.66 16.38 2.19
C MET A 557 -9.94 15.24 2.92
N LEU A 558 -8.63 15.36 3.11
CA LEU A 558 -7.84 14.38 3.87
C LEU A 558 -8.34 14.23 5.31
N THR A 559 -8.37 13.00 5.81
CA THR A 559 -8.67 12.74 7.23
C THR A 559 -7.41 12.89 8.09
N PRO A 560 -7.53 13.38 9.34
CA PRO A 560 -6.45 13.28 10.31
C PRO A 560 -6.10 11.81 10.65
N SER A 561 -7.11 10.93 10.65
CA SER A 561 -6.91 9.48 10.78
C SER A 561 -6.24 8.90 9.53
N LYS A 562 -5.22 8.08 9.74
CA LYS A 562 -4.59 7.25 8.69
C LYS A 562 -4.96 5.78 8.91
N CYS A 563 -5.16 5.03 7.84
CA CYS A 563 -5.18 3.57 7.94
C CYS A 563 -3.76 3.02 7.88
N HIS A 564 -3.56 1.78 8.30
CA HIS A 564 -2.23 1.18 8.40
C HIS A 564 -2.13 -0.01 7.45
N CYS A 565 -1.22 0.04 6.49
CA CYS A 565 -0.99 -1.03 5.53
C CYS A 565 0.20 -1.90 5.94
N ILE A 566 0.05 -3.22 5.88
CA ILE A 566 1.19 -4.15 5.99
C ILE A 566 1.88 -4.16 4.63
N ILE A 567 3.11 -3.64 4.58
CA ILE A 567 3.92 -3.47 3.37
C ILE A 567 5.10 -4.42 3.38
#